data_AF-A0A382CR33-F1
#
_entry.id   AF-A0A382CR33-F1
#
_cell.length_a   1.000
_cell.length_b   1.000
_cell.length_c   1.000
_cell.angle_alpha   90.00
_cell.angle_beta   90.00
_cell.angle_gamma   90.00
#
_symmetry.space_group_name_H-M   'P 1'
#
loop_
_entity.id
_entity.type
_entity.pdbx_description
1 polymer ?
#
loop_
_entity_poly.entity_id
_entity_poly.type
_entity_poly.pdbx_seq_one_letter_code
_entity_poly.pdbx_strand_id
1 'polypeptide(L)'
;VVGGRVIVMKKILGIVVLVLFITSQGQAKVKSKDINFANAFYEDSIQSCKAMDYGTFSSNEAINKVEGLIGYDWHADHHTNSTSMNVWHQAITDPINMLMVATHNAIGNGNQANIKIAKNLLIDLAKTDTLYDSIGYNEVLKKPPCYAGRGDINAPCWYHEYEFARNVFSNYMITALWLKDELNKQEFKIVNKYIKKMYKKFIQPTELQIQEQGFYAMANGGTSILVYASWTNNKKLAAKEINFRFKEMDRVFYEDGYINNNSFRGYRGQWYHSYGVNIALGYVYIADLWGAEVPKKLHKKLIKASEVVNLAITDWDKFKSRKYTGGKIANFIPKDHAIKHTHQYAFAIDTLMKIITGVELEHDPKYLQKRKYQIKESFGVDQLIGFNPNCIHEELAKQEAKRIEAISKLSIFELEGETFNLIIDKVDYFIEIRPFKLERDIKYLQPYQLHKAIITGNLIKKKGKNYLSKKFSTLVFKQAGTLQRLVIHVDDRSVNLFKQHSDSLQKKCGSELMNEWGWLSFISETINFEEASEQQCHYDYFKEANDKEAWELFQAFLGGTNLILDYLQTNVEP
;
A
#
# COMPACT_ATOMS: atom_id res chain seq x y z
N VAL A 1 -49.06 1.05 -53.60
CA VAL A 1 -49.59 0.13 -52.57
C VAL A 1 -48.45 -0.23 -51.63
N VAL A 2 -48.54 0.24 -50.38
CA VAL A 2 -47.76 -0.16 -49.17
C VAL A 2 -46.24 0.14 -49.26
N GLY A 3 -45.64 1.10 -48.55
CA GLY A 3 -46.00 1.67 -47.25
C GLY A 3 -45.48 0.80 -46.10
N GLY A 4 -44.19 0.96 -45.74
CA GLY A 4 -43.67 0.45 -44.46
C GLY A 4 -42.43 -0.45 -44.57
N ARG A 5 -41.27 0.10 -44.19
CA ARG A 5 -40.14 -0.55 -43.46
C ARG A 5 -38.87 0.30 -43.57
N VAL A 6 -38.91 1.52 -43.04
CA VAL A 6 -37.68 2.32 -42.82
C VAL A 6 -37.70 2.95 -41.43
N ILE A 7 -38.18 2.24 -40.41
CA ILE A 7 -38.07 2.69 -39.00
C ILE A 7 -37.90 1.49 -38.04
N VAL A 8 -37.03 0.50 -38.35
CA VAL A 8 -36.61 -0.51 -37.33
C VAL A 8 -35.16 -0.97 -37.50
N MET A 9 -34.25 -0.09 -37.96
CA MET A 9 -32.81 -0.42 -38.00
C MET A 9 -31.90 0.61 -37.32
N LYS A 10 -32.43 1.76 -36.89
CA LYS A 10 -31.66 2.75 -36.09
C LYS A 10 -31.81 2.60 -34.57
N LYS A 11 -32.81 1.85 -34.07
CA LYS A 11 -32.96 1.57 -32.62
C LYS A 11 -32.26 0.29 -32.16
N ILE A 12 -32.01 -0.67 -33.05
CA ILE A 12 -31.35 -1.94 -32.68
C ILE A 12 -29.81 -1.76 -32.62
N LEU A 13 -29.24 -0.89 -33.45
CA LEU A 13 -27.79 -0.59 -33.38
C LEU A 13 -27.40 0.23 -32.14
N GLY A 14 -28.32 1.06 -31.63
CA GLY A 14 -28.14 1.79 -30.37
C GLY A 14 -28.20 0.89 -29.13
N ILE A 15 -28.98 -0.19 -29.17
CA ILE A 15 -29.12 -1.14 -28.06
C ILE A 15 -27.98 -2.16 -28.04
N VAL A 16 -27.46 -2.59 -29.20
CA VAL A 16 -26.29 -3.49 -29.24
C VAL A 16 -25.00 -2.77 -28.79
N VAL A 17 -24.87 -1.47 -29.06
CA VAL A 17 -23.75 -0.66 -28.53
C VAL A 17 -23.93 -0.32 -27.05
N LEU A 18 -25.17 -0.22 -26.54
CA LEU A 18 -25.43 0.01 -25.11
C LEU A 18 -25.35 -1.27 -24.27
N VAL A 19 -25.64 -2.45 -24.85
CA VAL A 19 -25.59 -3.75 -24.16
C VAL A 19 -24.17 -4.34 -24.15
N LEU A 20 -23.29 -3.95 -25.08
CA LEU A 20 -21.84 -4.26 -24.98
C LEU A 20 -21.10 -3.44 -23.91
N PHE A 21 -21.79 -2.51 -23.22
CA PHE A 21 -21.26 -1.76 -22.08
C PHE A 21 -21.77 -2.24 -20.71
N ILE A 22 -22.60 -3.30 -20.64
CA ILE A 22 -23.23 -3.74 -19.37
C ILE A 22 -22.67 -5.08 -18.85
N THR A 23 -21.54 -5.57 -19.37
CA THR A 23 -20.82 -6.72 -18.76
C THR A 23 -19.33 -6.47 -18.48
N SER A 24 -18.90 -5.21 -18.34
CA SER A 24 -17.75 -4.94 -17.49
C SER A 24 -18.29 -4.68 -16.09
N GLN A 25 -18.19 -5.65 -15.19
CA GLN A 25 -18.24 -5.34 -13.76
C GLN A 25 -17.27 -4.17 -13.53
N GLY A 26 -17.81 -3.03 -13.11
CA GLY A 26 -17.07 -1.77 -13.03
C GLY A 26 -15.90 -1.92 -12.08
N GLN A 27 -14.71 -2.18 -12.62
CA GLN A 27 -13.48 -1.92 -11.90
C GLN A 27 -13.30 -0.41 -11.92
N ALA A 28 -13.29 0.21 -10.73
CA ALA A 28 -12.98 1.62 -10.60
C ALA A 28 -11.62 1.87 -11.27
N LYS A 29 -11.62 2.68 -12.33
CA LYS A 29 -10.40 3.05 -13.04
C LYS A 29 -9.67 4.10 -12.20
N VAL A 30 -8.39 3.87 -11.90
CA VAL A 30 -7.56 4.80 -11.12
C VAL A 30 -7.58 6.17 -11.79
N LYS A 31 -7.99 7.22 -11.08
CA LYS A 31 -8.05 8.58 -11.63
C LYS A 31 -6.82 9.35 -11.17
N SER A 32 -6.36 10.29 -11.99
CA SER A 32 -5.20 11.13 -11.64
C SER A 32 -5.41 11.98 -10.38
N LYS A 33 -6.66 12.24 -9.99
CA LYS A 33 -6.98 12.97 -8.75
C LYS A 33 -6.80 12.11 -7.49
N ASP A 34 -6.84 10.79 -7.64
CA ASP A 34 -6.71 9.84 -6.54
C ASP A 34 -5.23 9.55 -6.25
N ILE A 35 -4.32 9.90 -7.19
CA ILE A 35 -2.88 9.71 -7.05
C ILE A 35 -2.26 10.74 -6.12
N ASN A 36 -1.59 10.28 -5.07
CA ASN A 36 -0.71 11.07 -4.20
C ASN A 36 0.69 10.47 -4.21
N PHE A 37 1.67 11.19 -4.75
CA PHE A 37 3.03 10.69 -4.80
C PHE A 37 3.64 10.70 -3.41
N ALA A 38 4.18 9.57 -2.97
CA ALA A 38 5.07 9.51 -1.84
C ALA A 38 6.39 10.22 -2.18
N ASN A 39 6.94 11.03 -1.26
CA ASN A 39 8.11 11.87 -1.56
C ASN A 39 9.35 11.02 -1.91
N ALA A 40 9.53 9.89 -1.23
CA ALA A 40 10.66 9.00 -1.43
C ALA A 40 10.33 7.78 -2.31
N PHE A 41 9.35 7.92 -3.20
CA PHE A 41 8.87 6.91 -4.16
C PHE A 41 8.08 5.75 -3.54
N TYR A 42 8.65 5.02 -2.57
CA TYR A 42 8.04 3.86 -1.91
C TYR A 42 7.71 4.10 -0.42
N GLU A 43 7.96 5.32 0.07
CA GLU A 43 7.60 5.81 1.40
C GLU A 43 7.54 7.35 1.40
N ASP A 44 6.88 7.95 2.39
CA ASP A 44 6.75 9.41 2.48
C ASP A 44 8.05 10.11 2.89
N SER A 45 8.92 9.41 3.61
CA SER A 45 10.25 9.91 4.01
C SER A 45 11.18 8.74 4.25
N ILE A 46 12.43 8.83 3.78
CA ILE A 46 13.45 7.81 4.06
C ILE A 46 13.79 7.81 5.56
N GLN A 47 13.67 6.66 6.19
CA GLN A 47 14.04 6.43 7.59
C GLN A 47 15.27 5.53 7.71
N SER A 48 15.90 5.51 8.88
CA SER A 48 16.97 4.54 9.17
C SER A 48 16.39 3.11 9.14
N CYS A 49 16.99 2.24 8.33
CA CYS A 49 16.52 0.87 8.09
C CYS A 49 17.66 -0.12 8.27
N LYS A 50 17.51 -1.10 9.18
CA LYS A 50 18.55 -2.12 9.43
C LYS A 50 18.70 -3.13 8.30
N ALA A 51 17.69 -3.25 7.44
CA ALA A 51 17.72 -4.17 6.31
C ALA A 51 18.53 -3.63 5.12
N MET A 52 18.85 -2.33 5.11
CA MET A 52 19.84 -1.75 4.21
C MET A 52 21.24 -2.13 4.71
N ASP A 53 22.15 -2.46 3.81
CA ASP A 53 23.53 -2.79 4.18
C ASP A 53 24.29 -1.53 4.66
N TYR A 54 25.48 -1.70 5.24
CA TYR A 54 26.28 -0.64 5.88
C TYR A 54 26.95 0.35 4.92
N GLY A 55 26.52 0.42 3.65
CA GLY A 55 27.08 1.34 2.66
C GLY A 55 27.01 2.79 3.12
N THR A 56 28.12 3.51 3.08
CA THR A 56 28.21 4.90 3.55
C THR A 56 29.29 5.69 2.80
N PHE A 57 29.01 6.96 2.49
CA PHE A 57 29.97 7.88 1.88
C PHE A 57 31.04 8.42 2.85
N SER A 58 31.08 7.92 4.08
CA SER A 58 32.24 8.10 4.95
C SER A 58 33.42 7.20 4.53
N SER A 59 33.19 6.23 3.64
CA SER A 59 34.22 5.38 3.05
C SER A 59 34.64 5.88 1.67
N ASN A 60 35.94 6.11 1.46
CA ASN A 60 36.49 6.41 0.14
C ASN A 60 36.26 5.27 -0.86
N GLU A 61 36.19 4.01 -0.40
CA GLU A 61 35.88 2.88 -1.29
C GLU A 61 34.47 3.01 -1.88
N ALA A 62 33.49 3.44 -1.07
CA ALA A 62 32.12 3.65 -1.52
C ALA A 62 32.04 4.80 -2.54
N ILE A 63 32.77 5.90 -2.29
CA ILE A 63 32.86 7.04 -3.21
C ILE A 63 33.49 6.60 -4.53
N ASN A 64 34.69 6.01 -4.48
CA ASN A 64 35.43 5.56 -5.67
C ASN A 64 34.63 4.55 -6.50
N LYS A 65 33.85 3.68 -5.85
CA LYS A 65 32.97 2.73 -6.53
C LYS A 65 31.90 3.44 -7.35
N VAL A 66 31.25 4.47 -6.81
CA VAL A 66 30.26 5.28 -7.55
C VAL A 66 30.93 6.12 -8.63
N GLU A 67 32.10 6.70 -8.36
CA GLU A 67 32.87 7.47 -9.35
C GLU A 67 33.24 6.64 -10.57
N GLY A 68 33.50 5.33 -10.40
CA GLY A 68 33.76 4.41 -11.51
C GLY A 68 32.62 4.27 -12.52
N LEU A 69 31.39 4.66 -12.16
CA LEU A 69 30.24 4.67 -13.07
C LEU A 69 30.15 5.96 -13.91
N ILE A 70 30.83 7.03 -13.49
CA ILE A 70 30.79 8.34 -14.16
C ILE A 70 31.43 8.23 -15.55
N GLY A 71 30.64 8.44 -16.61
CA GLY A 71 31.10 8.27 -17.99
C GLY A 71 31.45 6.83 -18.40
N TYR A 72 31.01 5.81 -17.65
CA TYR A 72 31.34 4.40 -17.96
C TYR A 72 30.73 3.93 -19.30
N ASP A 73 31.57 3.35 -20.17
CA ASP A 73 31.19 2.83 -21.49
C ASP A 73 30.62 1.41 -21.38
N TRP A 74 29.35 1.33 -20.97
CA TRP A 74 28.62 0.06 -20.89
C TRP A 74 28.44 -0.60 -22.25
N HIS A 75 28.39 0.18 -23.33
CA HIS A 75 28.25 -0.36 -24.67
C HIS A 75 29.47 -1.24 -25.01
N ALA A 76 30.69 -0.72 -24.87
CA ALA A 76 31.89 -1.48 -25.14
C ALA A 76 32.08 -2.65 -24.18
N ASP A 77 31.85 -2.44 -22.88
CA ASP A 77 32.00 -3.47 -21.85
C ASP A 77 31.05 -4.66 -22.09
N HIS A 78 29.76 -4.39 -22.32
CA HIS A 78 28.76 -5.43 -22.55
C HIS A 78 29.12 -6.28 -23.78
N HIS A 79 29.52 -5.67 -24.90
CA HIS A 79 29.86 -6.43 -26.11
C HIS A 79 31.20 -7.17 -26.02
N THR A 80 32.09 -6.75 -25.12
CA THR A 80 33.37 -7.43 -24.88
C THR A 80 33.22 -8.61 -23.94
N ASN A 81 32.46 -8.42 -22.86
CA ASN A 81 32.45 -9.35 -21.74
C ASN A 81 31.17 -10.19 -21.64
N SER A 82 30.03 -9.69 -22.14
CA SER A 82 28.72 -10.35 -21.99
C SER A 82 28.27 -11.11 -23.24
N THR A 83 27.34 -12.03 -23.01
CA THR A 83 26.78 -12.93 -24.02
C THR A 83 25.25 -13.00 -23.87
N SER A 84 24.59 -13.70 -24.79
CA SER A 84 23.15 -13.96 -24.71
C SER A 84 22.78 -14.82 -23.51
N MET A 85 23.69 -15.67 -23.03
CA MET A 85 23.44 -16.53 -21.87
C MET A 85 23.87 -15.88 -20.54
N ASN A 86 25.02 -15.21 -20.52
CA ASN A 86 25.63 -14.64 -19.33
C ASN A 86 25.85 -13.14 -19.52
N VAL A 87 25.25 -12.32 -18.66
CA VAL A 87 25.42 -10.87 -18.65
C VAL A 87 26.24 -10.47 -17.43
N TRP A 88 27.39 -9.84 -17.66
CA TRP A 88 28.26 -9.32 -16.61
C TRP A 88 27.93 -7.86 -16.35
N HIS A 89 26.91 -7.63 -15.54
CA HIS A 89 26.34 -6.30 -15.30
C HIS A 89 26.90 -5.60 -14.05
N GLN A 90 27.77 -6.25 -13.28
CA GLN A 90 28.29 -5.78 -11.98
C GLN A 90 28.95 -4.40 -12.09
N ALA A 91 29.62 -4.14 -13.23
CA ALA A 91 30.29 -2.88 -13.49
C ALA A 91 29.34 -1.66 -13.47
N ILE A 92 28.05 -1.86 -13.75
CA ILE A 92 27.05 -0.79 -13.67
C ILE A 92 26.08 -0.96 -12.49
N THR A 93 25.81 -2.20 -12.08
CA THR A 93 24.86 -2.46 -11.00
C THR A 93 25.43 -2.23 -9.62
N ASP A 94 26.69 -2.57 -9.38
CA ASP A 94 27.28 -2.43 -8.04
C ASP A 94 27.49 -0.96 -7.68
N PRO A 95 27.99 -0.09 -8.58
CA PRO A 95 28.06 1.35 -8.32
C PRO A 95 26.72 2.01 -8.08
N ILE A 96 25.68 1.68 -8.87
CA ILE A 96 24.36 2.30 -8.65
C ILE A 96 23.71 1.83 -7.35
N ASN A 97 23.88 0.55 -6.99
CA ASN A 97 23.40 0.04 -5.71
C ASN A 97 24.13 0.73 -4.55
N MET A 98 25.46 0.93 -4.66
CA MET A 98 26.25 1.67 -3.68
C MET A 98 25.75 3.11 -3.53
N LEU A 99 25.47 3.80 -4.64
CA LEU A 99 24.87 5.13 -4.61
C LEU A 99 23.53 5.12 -3.86
N MET A 100 22.67 4.14 -4.15
CA MET A 100 21.37 4.01 -3.48
C MET A 100 21.53 3.77 -1.97
N VAL A 101 22.25 2.74 -1.54
CA VAL A 101 22.36 2.40 -0.11
C VAL A 101 23.02 3.52 0.68
N ALA A 102 24.10 4.12 0.17
CA ALA A 102 24.82 5.16 0.87
C ALA A 102 24.01 6.46 0.95
N THR A 103 23.21 6.77 -0.07
CA THR A 103 22.25 7.89 -0.04
C THR A 103 21.13 7.64 0.96
N HIS A 104 20.51 6.45 0.91
CA HIS A 104 19.45 6.07 1.82
C HIS A 104 19.92 6.18 3.28
N ASN A 105 21.07 5.60 3.60
CA ASN A 105 21.66 5.65 4.94
C ASN A 105 22.06 7.08 5.35
N ALA A 106 22.49 7.93 4.40
CA ALA A 106 22.81 9.32 4.70
C ALA A 106 21.55 10.10 5.10
N ILE A 107 20.44 9.93 4.37
CA ILE A 107 19.16 10.59 4.65
C ILE A 107 18.56 10.05 5.95
N GLY A 108 18.42 8.72 6.08
CA GLY A 108 17.80 8.08 7.24
C GLY A 108 18.54 8.34 8.56
N ASN A 109 19.84 8.65 8.52
CA ASN A 109 20.63 9.02 9.70
C ASN A 109 20.88 10.54 9.83
N GLY A 110 20.30 11.38 8.96
CA GLY A 110 20.49 12.83 8.99
C GLY A 110 21.94 13.30 8.75
N ASN A 111 22.76 12.51 8.06
CA ASN A 111 24.17 12.83 7.81
C ASN A 111 24.33 13.78 6.62
N GLN A 112 24.28 15.08 6.90
CA GLN A 112 24.37 16.15 5.90
C GLN A 112 25.66 16.13 5.06
N ALA A 113 26.79 15.70 5.62
CA ALA A 113 28.03 15.58 4.87
C ALA A 113 27.93 14.50 3.77
N ASN A 114 27.39 13.34 4.12
CA ASN A 114 27.20 12.24 3.16
C ASN A 114 26.08 12.55 2.16
N ILE A 115 25.02 13.28 2.55
CA ILE A 115 23.98 13.77 1.64
C ILE A 115 24.59 14.68 0.57
N LYS A 116 25.50 15.59 0.97
CA LYS A 116 26.22 16.46 0.02
C LYS A 116 27.08 15.67 -0.96
N ILE A 117 27.77 14.61 -0.50
CA ILE A 117 28.55 13.73 -1.38
C ILE A 117 27.63 13.00 -2.37
N ALA A 118 26.55 12.40 -1.88
CA ALA A 118 25.55 11.72 -2.70
C ALA A 118 24.99 12.62 -3.80
N LYS A 119 24.64 13.87 -3.44
CA LYS A 119 24.16 14.88 -4.37
C LYS A 119 25.18 15.22 -5.45
N ASN A 120 26.45 15.41 -5.09
CA ASN A 120 27.50 15.70 -6.07
C ASN A 120 27.69 14.55 -7.06
N LEU A 121 27.76 13.31 -6.56
CA LEU A 121 27.87 12.11 -7.40
C LEU A 121 26.66 11.98 -8.36
N LEU A 122 25.44 12.22 -7.87
CA LEU A 122 24.22 12.24 -8.70
C LEU A 122 24.32 13.25 -9.85
N ILE A 123 24.87 14.44 -9.57
CA ILE A 123 25.05 15.51 -10.55
C ILE A 123 26.14 15.15 -11.56
N ASP A 124 27.25 14.55 -11.14
CA ASP A 124 28.37 14.24 -12.03
C ASP A 124 28.04 13.09 -13.00
N LEU A 125 27.25 12.10 -12.56
CA LEU A 125 26.62 11.12 -13.45
C LEU A 125 25.74 11.81 -14.52
N ALA A 126 24.97 12.83 -14.15
CA ALA A 126 24.15 13.58 -15.09
C ALA A 126 24.96 14.45 -16.06
N LYS A 127 26.05 15.09 -15.60
CA LYS A 127 26.90 15.95 -16.45
C LYS A 127 27.62 15.17 -17.54
N THR A 128 28.01 13.93 -17.24
CA THR A 128 28.74 13.05 -18.16
C THR A 128 27.82 12.25 -19.07
N ASP A 129 26.50 12.45 -18.99
CA ASP A 129 25.51 11.66 -19.73
C ASP A 129 25.75 10.14 -19.53
N THR A 130 26.11 9.72 -18.32
CA THR A 130 26.45 8.32 -17.99
C THR A 130 25.41 7.34 -18.55
N LEU A 131 25.86 6.27 -19.21
CA LEU A 131 25.07 5.23 -19.88
C LEU A 131 24.18 5.70 -21.05
N TYR A 132 24.24 6.97 -21.46
CA TYR A 132 23.42 7.44 -22.59
C TYR A 132 23.88 6.87 -23.94
N ASP A 133 25.15 6.53 -24.06
CA ASP A 133 25.79 5.88 -25.21
C ASP A 133 25.27 4.45 -25.48
N SER A 134 24.79 3.77 -24.44
CA SER A 134 24.17 2.43 -24.53
C SER A 134 23.01 2.39 -25.52
N ILE A 135 22.77 1.23 -26.14
CA ILE A 135 21.70 1.09 -27.16
C ILE A 135 20.30 1.38 -26.60
N GLY A 136 19.51 2.19 -27.31
CA GLY A 136 18.12 2.48 -26.98
C GLY A 136 17.14 1.46 -27.58
N TYR A 137 15.91 1.40 -27.05
CA TYR A 137 14.93 0.38 -27.46
C TYR A 137 14.64 0.37 -28.97
N ASN A 138 14.46 1.55 -29.57
CA ASN A 138 14.19 1.67 -31.01
C ASN A 138 15.35 1.17 -31.88
N GLU A 139 16.58 1.19 -31.36
CA GLU A 139 17.76 0.68 -32.05
C GLU A 139 17.87 -0.84 -31.87
N VAL A 140 17.51 -1.37 -30.69
CA VAL A 140 17.42 -2.81 -30.44
C VAL A 140 16.50 -3.51 -31.43
N LEU A 141 15.36 -2.89 -31.80
CA LEU A 141 14.43 -3.45 -32.79
C LEU A 141 15.05 -3.67 -34.19
N LYS A 142 16.20 -3.03 -34.48
CA LYS A 142 16.94 -3.16 -35.74
C LYS A 142 18.08 -4.17 -35.66
N LYS A 143 18.27 -4.81 -34.50
CA LYS A 143 19.35 -5.77 -34.25
C LYS A 143 18.80 -7.20 -34.24
N PRO A 144 19.67 -8.22 -34.44
CA PRO A 144 19.28 -9.60 -34.22
C PRO A 144 18.76 -9.80 -32.79
N PRO A 145 17.79 -10.70 -32.57
CA PRO A 145 17.37 -11.07 -31.23
C PRO A 145 18.53 -11.75 -30.49
N CYS A 146 18.41 -11.91 -29.16
CA CYS A 146 19.36 -12.72 -28.40
C CYS A 146 19.56 -14.09 -29.05
N TYR A 147 20.70 -14.69 -28.78
CA TYR A 147 21.16 -15.94 -29.39
C TYR A 147 21.38 -15.85 -30.90
N ALA A 148 21.64 -14.64 -31.40
CA ALA A 148 21.74 -14.31 -32.83
C ALA A 148 20.53 -14.76 -33.68
N GLY A 149 19.39 -15.04 -33.04
CA GLY A 149 18.22 -15.68 -33.68
C GLY A 149 18.42 -17.12 -34.14
N ARG A 150 19.56 -17.75 -33.80
CA ARG A 150 19.94 -19.11 -34.24
C ARG A 150 20.41 -20.02 -33.10
N GLY A 151 20.28 -19.60 -31.85
CA GLY A 151 20.65 -20.40 -30.68
C GLY A 151 22.10 -20.25 -30.21
N ASP A 152 22.84 -19.25 -30.70
CA ASP A 152 24.23 -19.01 -30.30
C ASP A 152 24.31 -18.38 -28.91
N ILE A 153 24.68 -19.17 -27.90
CA ILE A 153 24.76 -18.72 -26.50
C ILE A 153 25.83 -17.64 -26.27
N ASN A 154 26.86 -17.57 -27.13
CA ASN A 154 28.01 -16.67 -26.98
C ASN A 154 27.81 -15.34 -27.71
N ALA A 155 26.84 -15.24 -28.61
CA ALA A 155 26.55 -13.99 -29.30
C ALA A 155 26.12 -12.88 -28.31
N PRO A 156 26.57 -11.62 -28.48
CA PRO A 156 26.12 -10.52 -27.63
C PRO A 156 24.61 -10.29 -27.82
N CYS A 157 23.90 -9.96 -26.73
CA CYS A 157 22.49 -9.60 -26.82
C CYS A 157 22.25 -8.11 -26.61
N TRP A 158 21.89 -7.41 -27.69
CA TRP A 158 21.54 -5.98 -27.70
C TRP A 158 20.37 -5.62 -26.76
N TYR A 159 19.42 -6.54 -26.57
CA TYR A 159 18.33 -6.32 -25.64
C TYR A 159 18.80 -6.31 -24.17
N HIS A 160 19.76 -7.16 -23.80
CA HIS A 160 20.33 -7.16 -22.44
C HIS A 160 21.10 -5.87 -22.16
N GLU A 161 21.91 -5.38 -23.10
CA GLU A 161 22.58 -4.08 -22.99
C GLU A 161 21.58 -2.97 -22.64
N TYR A 162 20.50 -2.87 -23.42
CA TYR A 162 19.41 -1.92 -23.21
C TYR A 162 18.69 -2.11 -21.86
N GLU A 163 18.31 -3.35 -21.53
CA GLU A 163 17.51 -3.66 -20.36
C GLU A 163 18.26 -3.29 -19.07
N PHE A 164 19.52 -3.67 -18.96
CA PHE A 164 20.35 -3.35 -17.80
C PHE A 164 20.62 -1.84 -17.69
N ALA A 165 20.90 -1.15 -18.80
CA ALA A 165 21.04 0.32 -18.79
C ALA A 165 19.75 1.02 -18.34
N ARG A 166 18.58 0.58 -18.82
CA ARG A 166 17.27 1.10 -18.40
C ARG A 166 17.02 0.87 -16.91
N ASN A 167 17.34 -0.32 -16.39
CA ASN A 167 17.11 -0.65 -15.00
C ASN A 167 18.04 0.16 -14.07
N VAL A 168 19.31 0.31 -14.43
CA VAL A 168 20.26 1.19 -13.70
C VAL A 168 19.81 2.65 -13.75
N PHE A 169 19.33 3.13 -14.90
CA PHE A 169 18.75 4.46 -15.01
C PHE A 169 17.49 4.64 -14.13
N SER A 170 16.69 3.59 -13.95
CA SER A 170 15.54 3.62 -13.05
C SER A 170 15.96 3.80 -11.60
N ASN A 171 16.99 3.07 -11.17
CA ASN A 171 17.62 3.21 -9.86
C ASN A 171 18.23 4.61 -9.66
N TYR A 172 18.89 5.18 -10.67
CA TYR A 172 19.34 6.56 -10.66
C TYR A 172 18.20 7.55 -10.40
N MET A 173 17.06 7.39 -11.08
CA MET A 173 15.92 8.28 -10.89
C MET A 173 15.28 8.12 -9.50
N ILE A 174 15.27 6.92 -8.92
CA ILE A 174 14.81 6.68 -7.55
C ILE A 174 15.71 7.44 -6.56
N THR A 175 17.03 7.32 -6.68
CA THR A 175 17.98 8.10 -5.86
C THR A 175 17.81 9.61 -6.07
N ALA A 176 17.54 10.03 -7.31
CA ALA A 176 17.28 11.44 -7.62
C ALA A 176 16.01 11.97 -6.93
N LEU A 177 14.97 11.15 -6.76
CA LEU A 177 13.79 11.51 -5.98
C LEU A 177 14.14 11.73 -4.51
N TRP A 178 14.94 10.84 -3.91
CA TRP A 178 15.36 10.97 -2.51
C TRP A 178 16.17 12.25 -2.24
N LEU A 179 16.95 12.70 -3.21
CA LEU A 179 17.79 13.90 -3.12
C LEU A 179 17.14 15.16 -3.71
N LYS A 180 15.87 15.09 -4.14
CA LYS A 180 15.24 16.14 -4.94
C LYS A 180 15.22 17.49 -4.24
N ASP A 181 14.94 17.50 -2.94
CA ASP A 181 14.85 18.72 -2.13
C ASP A 181 16.23 19.32 -1.78
N GLU A 182 17.30 18.54 -1.94
CA GLU A 182 18.70 18.96 -1.72
C GLU A 182 19.31 19.69 -2.94
N LEU A 183 18.64 19.60 -4.10
CA LEU A 183 19.09 20.20 -5.36
C LEU A 183 18.68 21.66 -5.43
N ASN A 184 19.66 22.55 -5.65
CA ASN A 184 19.36 23.93 -6.00
C ASN A 184 18.82 24.04 -7.45
N LYS A 185 18.34 25.22 -7.84
CA LYS A 185 17.74 25.45 -9.17
C LYS A 185 18.65 25.08 -10.35
N GLN A 186 19.96 25.27 -10.24
CA GLN A 186 20.90 24.94 -11.31
C GLN A 186 21.21 23.44 -11.34
N GLU A 187 21.45 22.85 -10.17
CA GLU A 187 21.68 21.41 -10.00
C GLU A 187 20.46 20.62 -10.51
N PHE A 188 19.24 21.02 -10.13
CA PHE A 188 18.01 20.42 -10.63
C PHE A 188 17.90 20.50 -12.15
N LYS A 189 18.29 21.62 -12.78
CA LYS A 189 18.27 21.74 -14.25
C LYS A 189 19.20 20.74 -14.93
N ILE A 190 20.38 20.48 -14.36
CA ILE A 190 21.35 19.49 -14.87
C ILE A 190 20.74 18.09 -14.81
N VAL A 191 20.32 17.68 -13.61
CA VAL A 191 19.72 16.34 -13.36
C VAL A 191 18.46 16.14 -14.22
N ASN A 192 17.58 17.14 -14.28
CA ASN A 192 16.35 17.08 -15.06
C ASN A 192 16.61 16.99 -16.58
N LYS A 193 17.65 17.66 -17.10
CA LYS A 193 18.05 17.56 -18.51
C LYS A 193 18.47 16.13 -18.85
N TYR A 194 19.32 15.54 -18.00
CA TYR A 194 19.76 14.15 -18.14
C TYR A 194 18.58 13.17 -18.06
N ILE A 195 17.74 13.26 -17.02
CA ILE A 195 16.56 12.39 -16.84
C ILE A 195 15.62 12.46 -18.05
N LYS A 196 15.32 13.65 -18.57
CA LYS A 196 14.45 13.81 -19.75
C LYS A 196 15.05 13.15 -20.99
N LYS A 197 16.35 13.31 -21.20
CA LYS A 197 17.08 12.74 -22.35
C LYS A 197 17.08 11.20 -22.28
N MET A 198 17.40 10.65 -21.11
CA MET A 198 17.39 9.20 -20.85
C MET A 198 15.98 8.61 -20.99
N TYR A 199 14.96 9.22 -20.37
CA TYR A 199 13.57 8.78 -20.46
C TYR A 199 13.12 8.64 -21.92
N LYS A 200 13.40 9.64 -22.77
CA LYS A 200 13.05 9.62 -24.20
C LYS A 200 13.67 8.45 -24.97
N LYS A 201 14.89 8.03 -24.61
CA LYS A 201 15.63 6.95 -25.29
C LYS A 201 15.28 5.56 -24.72
N PHE A 202 15.17 5.45 -23.39
CA PHE A 202 15.14 4.16 -22.71
C PHE A 202 13.77 3.71 -22.20
N ILE A 203 12.88 4.65 -21.82
CA ILE A 203 11.60 4.32 -21.15
C ILE A 203 10.42 4.61 -22.07
N GLN A 204 10.36 5.82 -22.63
CA GLN A 204 9.26 6.29 -23.48
C GLN A 204 8.91 5.31 -24.63
N PRO A 205 9.88 4.70 -25.34
CA PRO A 205 9.54 3.79 -26.44
C PRO A 205 8.79 2.52 -26.03
N THR A 206 8.91 2.12 -24.76
CA THR A 206 8.25 0.92 -24.21
C THR A 206 7.01 1.25 -23.39
N GLU A 207 6.64 2.53 -23.27
CA GLU A 207 5.46 2.94 -22.51
C GLU A 207 4.20 2.30 -23.05
N LEU A 208 3.48 1.61 -22.16
CA LEU A 208 2.20 0.97 -22.47
C LEU A 208 2.31 -0.06 -23.60
N GLN A 209 3.51 -0.59 -23.86
CA GLN A 209 3.71 -1.70 -24.77
C GLN A 209 3.12 -2.95 -24.15
N ILE A 210 2.19 -3.55 -24.88
CA ILE A 210 1.43 -4.71 -24.45
C ILE A 210 2.35 -5.94 -24.32
N GLN A 211 2.50 -6.47 -23.10
CA GLN A 211 3.16 -7.76 -22.88
C GLN A 211 2.15 -8.89 -22.69
N GLU A 212 2.13 -9.85 -23.61
CA GLU A 212 1.19 -10.98 -23.56
C GLU A 212 1.67 -12.13 -22.67
N GLN A 213 2.97 -12.18 -22.38
CA GLN A 213 3.61 -13.27 -21.67
C GLN A 213 4.66 -12.76 -20.69
N GLY A 214 4.58 -13.29 -19.47
CA GLY A 214 5.52 -13.06 -18.40
C GLY A 214 5.48 -11.67 -17.76
N PHE A 215 6.14 -11.60 -16.61
CA PHE A 215 6.24 -10.40 -15.79
C PHE A 215 7.66 -10.30 -15.24
N TYR A 216 8.39 -9.26 -15.66
CA TYR A 216 9.83 -9.12 -15.43
C TYR A 216 10.23 -7.80 -14.79
N ALA A 217 11.54 -7.64 -14.54
CA ALA A 217 12.12 -6.56 -13.74
C ALA A 217 11.50 -5.19 -14.03
N MET A 218 11.37 -4.39 -12.98
CA MET A 218 10.74 -3.07 -13.01
C MET A 218 9.32 -3.11 -13.56
N ALA A 219 8.57 -4.18 -13.30
CA ALA A 219 7.22 -4.43 -13.81
C ALA A 219 7.15 -4.26 -15.33
N ASN A 220 8.04 -4.94 -16.06
CA ASN A 220 8.22 -4.79 -17.52
C ASN A 220 8.44 -3.31 -17.93
N GLY A 221 9.23 -2.58 -17.14
CA GLY A 221 9.50 -1.14 -17.30
C GLY A 221 8.44 -0.20 -16.70
N GLY A 222 7.33 -0.72 -16.19
CA GLY A 222 6.27 0.06 -15.56
C GLY A 222 6.71 0.84 -14.33
N THR A 223 7.56 0.25 -13.48
CA THR A 223 8.13 0.92 -12.30
C THR A 223 8.92 2.16 -12.73
N SER A 224 9.73 2.04 -13.79
CA SER A 224 10.51 3.16 -14.35
C SER A 224 9.63 4.33 -14.80
N ILE A 225 8.45 4.03 -15.35
CA ILE A 225 7.46 5.03 -15.76
C ILE A 225 6.85 5.73 -14.54
N LEU A 226 6.55 4.99 -13.47
CA LEU A 226 6.06 5.57 -12.21
C LEU A 226 7.10 6.51 -11.58
N VAL A 227 8.36 6.10 -11.52
CA VAL A 227 9.46 6.94 -11.02
C VAL A 227 9.54 8.24 -11.82
N TYR A 228 9.48 8.18 -13.15
CA TYR A 228 9.48 9.38 -14.00
C TYR A 228 8.24 10.25 -13.81
N ALA A 229 7.06 9.64 -13.63
CA ALA A 229 5.82 10.34 -13.36
C ALA A 229 5.91 11.10 -12.03
N SER A 230 6.49 10.50 -10.98
CA SER A 230 6.74 11.17 -9.70
C SER A 230 7.75 12.33 -9.87
N TRP A 231 8.87 12.10 -10.57
CA TRP A 231 9.89 13.13 -10.82
C TRP A 231 9.29 14.39 -11.47
N THR A 232 8.43 14.18 -12.47
CA THR A 232 7.77 15.25 -13.24
C THR A 232 6.44 15.73 -12.64
N ASN A 233 6.03 15.20 -11.48
CA ASN A 233 4.73 15.43 -10.85
C ASN A 233 3.54 15.22 -11.82
N ASN A 234 3.63 14.19 -12.67
CA ASN A 234 2.65 13.88 -13.70
C ASN A 234 1.68 12.79 -13.25
N LYS A 235 0.70 13.18 -12.43
CA LYS A 235 -0.36 12.27 -11.93
C LYS A 235 -1.17 11.60 -13.05
N LYS A 236 -1.29 12.24 -14.23
CA LYS A 236 -1.98 11.65 -15.39
C LYS A 236 -1.20 10.48 -15.98
N LEU A 237 0.13 10.61 -16.10
CA LEU A 237 1.00 9.53 -16.54
C LEU A 237 0.97 8.37 -15.54
N ALA A 238 1.10 8.65 -14.24
CA ALA A 238 1.02 7.64 -13.19
C ALA A 238 -0.29 6.84 -13.23
N ALA A 239 -1.45 7.53 -13.24
CA ALA A 239 -2.73 6.85 -13.33
C ALA A 239 -2.89 6.04 -14.63
N LYS A 240 -2.37 6.54 -15.76
CA LYS A 240 -2.41 5.82 -17.04
C LYS A 240 -1.58 4.53 -16.98
N GLU A 241 -0.37 4.60 -16.43
CA GLU A 241 0.52 3.46 -16.26
C GLU A 241 -0.04 2.44 -15.28
N ILE A 242 -0.53 2.85 -14.10
CA ILE A 242 -1.12 1.91 -13.12
C ILE A 242 -2.30 1.14 -13.73
N ASN A 243 -3.22 1.85 -14.38
CA ASN A 243 -4.35 1.21 -15.07
C ASN A 243 -3.89 0.25 -16.17
N PHE A 244 -2.82 0.58 -16.88
CA PHE A 244 -2.26 -0.28 -17.90
C PHE A 244 -1.61 -1.53 -17.28
N ARG A 245 -0.78 -1.34 -16.25
CA ARG A 245 -0.05 -2.44 -15.62
C ARG A 245 -0.98 -3.38 -14.88
N PHE A 246 -2.03 -2.89 -14.22
CA PHE A 246 -3.06 -3.73 -13.61
C PHE A 246 -3.79 -4.59 -14.65
N LYS A 247 -4.07 -4.04 -15.84
CA LYS A 247 -4.64 -4.84 -16.94
C LYS A 247 -3.67 -5.88 -17.47
N GLU A 248 -2.39 -5.54 -17.58
CA GLU A 248 -1.36 -6.50 -17.96
C GLU A 248 -1.26 -7.63 -16.93
N MET A 249 -1.18 -7.30 -15.63
CA MET A 249 -1.19 -8.28 -14.55
C MET A 249 -2.45 -9.16 -14.59
N ASP A 250 -3.65 -8.59 -14.72
CA ASP A 250 -4.89 -9.40 -14.82
C ASP A 250 -4.87 -10.35 -16.02
N ARG A 251 -4.17 -9.98 -17.10
CA ARG A 251 -4.00 -10.85 -18.27
C ARG A 251 -2.97 -11.96 -18.04
N VAL A 252 -1.80 -11.64 -17.49
CA VAL A 252 -0.68 -12.59 -17.40
C VAL A 252 -0.73 -13.46 -16.15
N PHE A 253 -1.46 -13.05 -15.10
CA PHE A 253 -1.74 -13.88 -13.93
C PHE A 253 -3.06 -14.62 -14.13
N TYR A 254 -3.00 -15.96 -14.12
CA TYR A 254 -4.19 -16.79 -14.24
C TYR A 254 -5.00 -16.82 -12.94
N GLU A 255 -6.26 -17.23 -13.05
CA GLU A 255 -7.17 -17.33 -11.89
C GLU A 255 -6.67 -18.33 -10.82
N ASP A 256 -5.87 -19.32 -11.23
CA ASP A 256 -5.23 -20.31 -10.36
C ASP A 256 -3.87 -19.85 -9.80
N GLY A 257 -3.47 -18.59 -10.04
CA GLY A 257 -2.24 -17.99 -9.53
C GLY A 257 -1.00 -18.22 -10.40
N TYR A 258 -1.03 -19.14 -11.37
CA TYR A 258 0.11 -19.34 -12.27
C TYR A 258 0.31 -18.12 -13.18
N ILE A 259 1.57 -17.82 -13.50
CA ILE A 259 1.93 -16.69 -14.35
C ILE A 259 2.24 -17.22 -15.74
N ASN A 260 1.55 -16.67 -16.74
CA ASN A 260 1.76 -16.96 -18.15
C ASN A 260 3.25 -16.83 -18.48
N ASN A 261 3.81 -17.85 -19.12
CA ASN A 261 5.24 -18.05 -19.36
C ASN A 261 6.09 -18.30 -18.09
N ASN A 262 6.17 -17.38 -17.12
CA ASN A 262 7.06 -17.49 -15.95
C ASN A 262 6.95 -18.84 -15.20
N SER A 263 5.73 -19.29 -14.87
CA SER A 263 5.53 -20.53 -14.11
C SER A 263 5.82 -21.80 -14.92
N PHE A 264 5.91 -21.70 -16.25
CA PHE A 264 5.95 -22.84 -17.17
C PHE A 264 7.33 -23.03 -17.81
N ARG A 265 8.38 -22.40 -17.27
CA ARG A 265 9.78 -22.45 -17.76
C ARG A 265 10.51 -23.76 -17.42
N GLY A 266 9.80 -24.89 -17.46
CA GLY A 266 10.34 -26.20 -17.14
C GLY A 266 10.90 -26.26 -15.71
N TYR A 267 12.15 -26.70 -15.57
CA TYR A 267 12.80 -26.86 -14.25
C TYR A 267 13.27 -25.55 -13.61
N ARG A 268 12.95 -24.40 -14.20
CA ARG A 268 13.06 -23.06 -13.59
C ARG A 268 11.72 -22.41 -13.31
N GLY A 269 10.61 -23.16 -13.39
CA GLY A 269 9.26 -22.64 -13.18
C GLY A 269 9.06 -21.95 -11.81
N GLN A 270 9.46 -22.59 -10.70
CA GLN A 270 9.41 -21.97 -9.36
C GLN A 270 10.23 -20.69 -9.27
N TRP A 271 11.43 -20.73 -9.84
CA TRP A 271 12.36 -19.60 -9.82
C TRP A 271 11.78 -18.40 -10.58
N TYR A 272 11.27 -18.59 -11.80
CA TYR A 272 10.63 -17.50 -12.55
C TYR A 272 9.25 -17.11 -12.02
N HIS A 273 8.52 -18.03 -11.38
CA HIS A 273 7.24 -17.72 -10.76
C HIS A 273 7.42 -16.74 -9.60
N SER A 274 8.26 -17.09 -8.62
CA SER A 274 8.59 -16.22 -7.49
C SER A 274 9.19 -14.87 -7.91
N TYR A 275 10.01 -14.86 -8.97
CA TYR A 275 10.49 -13.63 -9.60
C TYR A 275 9.34 -12.71 -10.03
N GLY A 276 8.37 -13.24 -10.79
CA GLY A 276 7.22 -12.46 -11.27
C GLY A 276 6.32 -11.98 -10.14
N VAL A 277 6.13 -12.80 -9.09
CA VAL A 277 5.35 -12.44 -7.91
C VAL A 277 5.99 -11.28 -7.16
N ASN A 278 7.30 -11.34 -6.84
CA ASN A 278 8.01 -10.24 -6.16
C ASN A 278 7.81 -8.89 -6.86
N ILE A 279 7.95 -8.88 -8.17
CA ILE A 279 7.84 -7.69 -8.99
C ILE A 279 6.41 -7.16 -9.02
N ALA A 280 5.42 -8.05 -9.15
CA ALA A 280 4.02 -7.63 -9.14
C ALA A 280 3.60 -7.06 -7.79
N LEU A 281 3.99 -7.71 -6.68
CA LEU A 281 3.66 -7.23 -5.34
C LEU A 281 4.36 -5.91 -5.02
N GLY A 282 5.64 -5.74 -5.39
CA GLY A 282 6.35 -4.48 -5.20
C GLY A 282 5.73 -3.32 -6.00
N TYR A 283 5.27 -3.58 -7.23
CA TYR A 283 4.56 -2.58 -8.02
C TYR A 283 3.19 -2.23 -7.43
N VAL A 284 2.42 -3.24 -6.98
CA VAL A 284 1.11 -3.04 -6.35
C VAL A 284 1.24 -2.25 -5.06
N TYR A 285 2.28 -2.52 -4.25
CA TYR A 285 2.58 -1.74 -3.06
C TYR A 285 2.73 -0.24 -3.39
N ILE A 286 3.54 0.12 -4.39
CA ILE A 286 3.71 1.53 -4.79
C ILE A 286 2.38 2.14 -5.26
N ALA A 287 1.62 1.40 -6.06
CA ALA A 287 0.34 1.89 -6.56
C ALA A 287 -0.65 2.17 -5.41
N ASP A 288 -0.78 1.23 -4.47
CA ASP A 288 -1.66 1.33 -3.30
C ASP A 288 -1.23 2.46 -2.37
N LEU A 289 0.08 2.57 -2.07
CA LEU A 289 0.67 3.69 -1.33
C LEU A 289 0.31 5.04 -1.96
N TRP A 290 0.26 5.10 -3.29
CA TRP A 290 -0.10 6.31 -4.01
C TRP A 290 -1.61 6.55 -4.13
N GLY A 291 -2.44 5.77 -3.43
CA GLY A 291 -3.90 5.90 -3.38
C GLY A 291 -4.64 5.18 -4.50
N ALA A 292 -3.98 4.31 -5.28
CA ALA A 292 -4.64 3.54 -6.33
C ALA A 292 -5.30 2.27 -5.77
N GLU A 293 -6.64 2.21 -5.84
CA GLU A 293 -7.38 1.01 -5.45
C GLU A 293 -7.04 -0.19 -6.35
N VAL A 294 -6.55 -1.27 -5.74
CA VAL A 294 -6.23 -2.51 -6.44
C VAL A 294 -7.54 -3.25 -6.79
N PRO A 295 -7.81 -3.59 -8.07
CA PRO A 295 -9.03 -4.28 -8.43
C PRO A 295 -9.17 -5.64 -7.71
N LYS A 296 -10.31 -5.89 -7.06
CA LYS A 296 -10.58 -7.12 -6.28
C LYS A 296 -10.24 -8.42 -7.02
N LYS A 297 -10.52 -8.48 -8.33
CA LYS A 297 -10.18 -9.64 -9.17
C LYS A 297 -8.66 -9.85 -9.28
N LEU A 298 -7.92 -8.77 -9.54
CA LEU A 298 -6.46 -8.81 -9.62
C LEU A 298 -5.87 -9.20 -8.26
N HIS A 299 -6.36 -8.60 -7.16
CA HIS A 299 -5.89 -8.92 -5.82
C HIS A 299 -6.07 -10.41 -5.48
N LYS A 300 -7.22 -11.01 -5.81
CA LYS A 300 -7.44 -12.47 -5.65
C LYS A 300 -6.42 -13.31 -6.43
N LYS A 301 -6.08 -12.92 -7.66
CA LYS A 301 -5.05 -13.60 -8.45
C LYS A 301 -3.67 -13.49 -7.82
N LEU A 302 -3.34 -12.34 -7.22
CA LEU A 302 -2.07 -12.14 -6.52
C LEU A 302 -1.99 -12.99 -5.25
N ILE A 303 -3.07 -13.13 -4.48
CA ILE A 303 -3.16 -14.09 -3.37
C ILE A 303 -2.88 -15.51 -3.89
N LYS A 304 -3.54 -15.93 -4.97
CA LYS A 304 -3.30 -17.26 -5.56
C LYS A 304 -1.87 -17.42 -6.08
N ALA A 305 -1.27 -16.38 -6.64
CA ALA A 305 0.12 -16.43 -7.07
C ALA A 305 1.08 -16.59 -5.87
N SER A 306 0.84 -15.88 -4.77
CA SER A 306 1.56 -16.09 -3.51
C SER A 306 1.41 -17.53 -2.98
N GLU A 307 0.20 -18.10 -3.02
CA GLU A 307 -0.02 -19.52 -2.67
C GLU A 307 0.73 -20.49 -3.60
N VAL A 308 0.85 -20.17 -4.91
CA VAL A 308 1.59 -20.99 -5.86
C VAL A 308 3.11 -20.93 -5.63
N VAL A 309 3.64 -19.81 -5.09
CA VAL A 309 5.04 -19.78 -4.60
C VAL A 309 5.23 -20.84 -3.51
N ASN A 310 4.34 -20.90 -2.52
CA ASN A 310 4.39 -21.89 -1.44
C ASN A 310 4.17 -23.33 -1.94
N LEU A 311 3.25 -23.53 -2.89
CA LEU A 311 3.04 -24.82 -3.53
C LEU A 311 4.33 -25.33 -4.20
N ALA A 312 5.07 -24.45 -4.87
CA ALA A 312 6.30 -24.83 -5.53
C ALA A 312 7.43 -25.21 -4.57
N ILE A 313 7.38 -24.74 -3.32
CA ILE A 313 8.29 -25.10 -2.22
C ILE A 313 7.89 -26.44 -1.60
N THR A 314 6.60 -26.63 -1.32
CA THR A 314 6.09 -27.76 -0.52
C THR A 314 5.70 -28.99 -1.34
N ASP A 315 5.23 -28.82 -2.59
CA ASP A 315 4.80 -29.90 -3.48
C ASP A 315 5.13 -29.59 -4.95
N TRP A 316 6.39 -29.87 -5.30
CA TRP A 316 6.94 -29.64 -6.63
C TRP A 316 6.21 -30.42 -7.75
N ASP A 317 5.74 -31.63 -7.47
CA ASP A 317 5.10 -32.47 -8.48
C ASP A 317 3.70 -31.94 -8.80
N LYS A 318 2.94 -31.52 -7.77
CA LYS A 318 1.69 -30.80 -7.98
C LYS A 318 1.92 -29.46 -8.68
N PHE A 319 2.93 -28.69 -8.29
CA PHE A 319 3.28 -27.44 -8.98
C PHE A 319 3.48 -27.65 -10.48
N LYS A 320 4.24 -28.66 -10.88
CA LYS A 320 4.50 -28.96 -12.30
C LYS A 320 3.36 -29.68 -13.03
N SER A 321 2.43 -30.29 -12.31
CA SER A 321 1.31 -31.02 -12.93
C SER A 321 0.38 -30.10 -13.73
N ARG A 322 0.37 -28.80 -13.41
CA ARG A 322 -0.39 -27.79 -14.13
C ARG A 322 0.13 -27.63 -15.56
N LYS A 323 -0.65 -28.09 -16.53
CA LYS A 323 -0.32 -27.97 -17.97
C LYS A 323 -0.33 -26.51 -18.42
N TYR A 324 0.57 -26.14 -19.32
CA TYR A 324 0.55 -24.80 -19.92
C TYR A 324 -0.57 -24.67 -20.96
N THR A 325 -1.32 -23.57 -20.91
CA THR A 325 -2.42 -23.27 -21.86
C THR A 325 -2.15 -22.03 -22.71
N GLY A 326 -1.01 -21.35 -22.53
CA GLY A 326 -0.68 -20.07 -23.19
C GLY A 326 0.04 -20.20 -24.54
N GLY A 327 -0.06 -21.34 -25.23
CA GLY A 327 0.56 -21.58 -26.53
C GLY A 327 2.00 -22.11 -26.44
N LYS A 328 2.95 -21.53 -27.19
CA LYS A 328 4.37 -21.94 -27.14
C LYS A 328 5.02 -21.40 -25.87
N ILE A 329 5.74 -22.27 -25.15
CA ILE A 329 6.58 -21.87 -24.01
C ILE A 329 7.85 -21.24 -24.60
N ALA A 330 8.08 -19.96 -24.34
CA ALA A 330 9.37 -19.36 -24.64
C ALA A 330 10.42 -19.94 -23.69
N ASN A 331 11.56 -20.40 -24.24
CA ASN A 331 12.75 -20.74 -23.46
C ASN A 331 12.50 -21.79 -22.35
N PHE A 332 11.92 -22.94 -22.72
CA PHE A 332 11.76 -24.09 -21.83
C PHE A 332 13.14 -24.61 -21.37
N ILE A 333 13.30 -24.86 -20.06
CA ILE A 333 14.58 -25.27 -19.48
C ILE A 333 14.56 -26.75 -19.05
N PRO A 334 15.51 -27.57 -19.55
CA PRO A 334 15.62 -28.99 -19.20
C PRO A 334 16.12 -29.25 -17.77
N LYS A 335 16.07 -30.51 -17.35
CA LYS A 335 16.29 -30.96 -15.95
C LYS A 335 17.71 -30.73 -15.44
N ASP A 336 18.70 -30.80 -16.31
CA ASP A 336 20.12 -30.55 -16.06
C ASP A 336 20.42 -29.10 -15.64
N HIS A 337 19.58 -28.15 -16.05
CA HIS A 337 19.68 -26.73 -15.68
C HIS A 337 18.67 -26.30 -14.60
N ALA A 338 18.21 -27.24 -13.77
CA ALA A 338 17.16 -27.03 -12.78
C ALA A 338 17.53 -26.03 -11.68
N ILE A 339 16.61 -25.10 -11.42
CA ILE A 339 16.69 -24.15 -10.32
C ILE A 339 15.36 -24.23 -9.56
N LYS A 340 15.31 -25.17 -8.60
CA LYS A 340 14.15 -25.45 -7.77
C LYS A 340 14.27 -24.76 -6.41
N HIS A 341 14.24 -23.44 -6.44
CA HIS A 341 14.10 -22.62 -5.25
C HIS A 341 13.52 -21.27 -5.66
N THR A 342 13.00 -20.55 -4.68
CA THR A 342 12.54 -19.16 -4.80
C THR A 342 13.67 -18.27 -5.32
N HIS A 343 13.36 -17.30 -6.19
CA HIS A 343 14.36 -16.46 -6.84
C HIS A 343 15.22 -15.69 -5.85
N GLN A 344 16.56 -15.79 -5.94
CA GLN A 344 17.45 -15.20 -4.94
C GLN A 344 17.43 -13.66 -4.89
N TYR A 345 17.11 -13.01 -6.02
CA TYR A 345 16.93 -11.54 -6.06
C TYR A 345 15.56 -11.08 -5.54
N ALA A 346 14.58 -11.98 -5.41
CA ALA A 346 13.31 -11.68 -4.75
C ALA A 346 13.48 -11.75 -3.23
N PHE A 347 14.46 -11.00 -2.71
CA PHE A 347 14.97 -11.24 -1.37
C PHE A 347 14.04 -10.72 -0.28
N ALA A 348 12.97 -9.98 -0.57
CA ALA A 348 12.00 -9.56 0.43
C ALA A 348 10.58 -9.97 0.02
N ILE A 349 10.47 -11.05 -0.76
CA ILE A 349 9.18 -11.58 -1.22
C ILE A 349 8.31 -12.05 -0.07
N ASP A 350 8.91 -12.52 1.03
CA ASP A 350 8.24 -12.83 2.29
C ASP A 350 7.47 -11.63 2.83
N THR A 351 8.15 -10.48 2.92
CA THR A 351 7.53 -9.22 3.36
C THR A 351 6.43 -8.77 2.41
N LEU A 352 6.68 -8.78 1.10
CA LEU A 352 5.69 -8.37 0.10
C LEU A 352 4.45 -9.28 0.08
N MET A 353 4.63 -10.61 0.16
CA MET A 353 3.51 -11.57 0.24
C MET A 353 2.67 -11.30 1.48
N LYS A 354 3.30 -11.07 2.63
CA LYS A 354 2.58 -10.80 3.87
C LYS A 354 1.76 -9.51 3.80
N ILE A 355 2.37 -8.39 3.41
CA ILE A 355 1.71 -7.08 3.45
C ILE A 355 0.67 -6.90 2.34
N ILE A 356 0.89 -7.46 1.14
CA ILE A 356 -0.01 -7.27 0.00
C ILE A 356 -1.06 -8.36 -0.09
N THR A 357 -0.78 -9.59 0.36
CA THR A 357 -1.70 -10.72 0.16
C THR A 357 -2.10 -11.46 1.43
N GLY A 358 -1.47 -11.15 2.57
CA GLY A 358 -1.68 -11.86 3.83
C GLY A 358 -1.04 -13.26 3.88
N VAL A 359 -0.42 -13.73 2.80
CA VAL A 359 0.19 -15.06 2.70
C VAL A 359 1.60 -15.04 3.28
N GLU A 360 1.90 -15.96 4.18
CA GLU A 360 3.26 -16.17 4.71
C GLU A 360 4.06 -17.09 3.77
N LEU A 361 5.32 -16.74 3.54
CA LEU A 361 6.20 -17.55 2.69
C LEU A 361 6.63 -18.83 3.41
N GLU A 362 6.51 -19.98 2.73
CA GLU A 362 6.99 -21.26 3.22
C GLU A 362 8.52 -21.34 3.33
N HIS A 363 9.01 -22.23 4.18
CA HIS A 363 10.45 -22.36 4.43
C HIS A 363 11.20 -22.98 3.24
N ASP A 364 11.89 -22.15 2.46
CA ASP A 364 12.80 -22.58 1.38
C ASP A 364 14.28 -22.40 1.79
N PRO A 365 14.97 -23.45 2.27
CA PRO A 365 16.31 -23.33 2.82
C PRO A 365 17.35 -22.90 1.77
N LYS A 366 17.18 -23.31 0.51
CA LYS A 366 18.12 -22.98 -0.57
C LYS A 366 17.98 -21.52 -0.97
N TYR A 367 16.74 -21.02 -1.02
CA TYR A 367 16.48 -19.59 -1.17
C TYR A 367 17.09 -18.80 -0.02
N LEU A 368 16.83 -19.16 1.24
CA LEU A 368 17.34 -18.41 2.40
C LEU A 368 18.87 -18.30 2.40
N GLN A 369 19.57 -19.37 2.02
CA GLN A 369 21.04 -19.34 1.86
C GLN A 369 21.48 -18.36 0.75
N LYS A 370 20.85 -18.44 -0.43
CA LYS A 370 21.22 -17.60 -1.59
C LYS A 370 20.80 -16.14 -1.44
N ARG A 371 19.65 -15.89 -0.81
CA ARG A 371 19.12 -14.57 -0.43
C ARG A 371 20.17 -13.80 0.37
N LYS A 372 20.82 -14.44 1.35
CA LYS A 372 21.85 -13.81 2.19
C LYS A 372 23.04 -13.31 1.36
N TYR A 373 23.51 -14.11 0.41
CA TYR A 373 24.56 -13.69 -0.52
C TYR A 373 24.08 -12.54 -1.39
N GLN A 374 22.88 -12.63 -1.95
CA GLN A 374 22.34 -11.60 -2.85
C GLN A 374 22.13 -10.25 -2.16
N ILE A 375 21.67 -10.24 -0.90
CA ILE A 375 21.53 -9.02 -0.10
C ILE A 375 22.88 -8.33 0.04
N LYS A 376 23.95 -9.08 0.31
CA LYS A 376 25.31 -8.53 0.44
C LYS A 376 25.81 -7.94 -0.89
N GLU A 377 25.67 -8.67 -2.00
CA GLU A 377 26.14 -8.19 -3.31
C GLU A 377 25.36 -6.97 -3.83
N SER A 378 24.08 -6.86 -3.46
CA SER A 378 23.23 -5.72 -3.84
C SER A 378 23.19 -4.60 -2.80
N PHE A 379 23.97 -4.69 -1.72
CA PHE A 379 23.95 -3.77 -0.58
C PHE A 379 22.55 -3.55 0.00
N GLY A 380 21.72 -4.58 -0.03
CA GLY A 380 20.33 -4.53 0.43
C GLY A 380 19.35 -3.84 -0.54
N VAL A 381 19.70 -3.61 -1.80
CA VAL A 381 18.79 -3.04 -2.81
C VAL A 381 18.14 -4.14 -3.65
N ASP A 382 16.80 -4.24 -3.64
CA ASP A 382 16.10 -5.18 -4.55
C ASP A 382 16.11 -4.59 -5.96
N GLN A 383 17.02 -5.09 -6.79
CA GLN A 383 17.21 -4.63 -8.16
C GLN A 383 16.03 -4.92 -9.09
N LEU A 384 15.07 -5.76 -8.67
CA LEU A 384 13.89 -6.08 -9.47
C LEU A 384 12.79 -5.03 -9.34
N ILE A 385 12.75 -4.30 -8.22
CA ILE A 385 11.68 -3.35 -7.90
C ILE A 385 12.19 -1.96 -7.47
N GLY A 386 13.48 -1.82 -7.15
CA GLY A 386 14.16 -0.54 -6.89
C GLY A 386 14.13 -0.06 -5.44
N PHE A 387 13.67 -0.86 -4.48
CA PHE A 387 13.67 -0.53 -3.05
C PHE A 387 13.73 -1.81 -2.20
N ASN A 388 13.97 -1.70 -0.89
CA ASN A 388 14.02 -2.85 0.01
C ASN A 388 12.72 -2.96 0.82
N PRO A 389 11.82 -3.92 0.51
CA PRO A 389 10.56 -4.06 1.23
C PRO A 389 10.71 -4.31 2.73
N ASN A 390 11.83 -4.87 3.20
CA ASN A 390 12.06 -5.07 4.64
C ASN A 390 12.17 -3.74 5.40
N CYS A 391 12.46 -2.62 4.73
CA CYS A 391 12.41 -1.30 5.36
C CYS A 391 10.98 -0.85 5.69
N ILE A 392 9.98 -1.39 5.00
CA ILE A 392 8.55 -1.11 5.25
C ILE A 392 8.08 -1.83 6.51
N HIS A 393 8.51 -3.08 6.73
CA HIS A 393 8.04 -3.89 7.85
C HIS A 393 8.46 -3.32 9.22
N GLU A 394 9.63 -2.70 9.34
CA GLU A 394 10.01 -2.03 10.58
C GLU A 394 9.12 -0.82 10.87
N GLU A 395 8.73 -0.07 9.85
CA GLU A 395 7.80 1.06 9.95
C GLU A 395 6.41 0.57 10.41
N LEU A 396 5.88 -0.45 9.74
CA LEU A 396 4.58 -1.04 10.06
C LEU A 396 4.56 -1.65 11.46
N ALA A 397 5.61 -2.39 11.85
CA ALA A 397 5.73 -2.94 13.19
C ALA A 397 5.86 -1.84 14.27
N LYS A 398 6.56 -0.75 13.98
CA LYS A 398 6.61 0.43 14.87
C LYS A 398 5.26 1.12 14.98
N GLN A 399 4.52 1.24 13.87
CA GLN A 399 3.17 1.83 13.85
C GLN A 399 2.19 0.94 14.60
N GLU A 400 2.24 -0.37 14.41
CA GLU A 400 1.42 -1.35 15.11
C GLU A 400 1.76 -1.38 16.61
N ALA A 401 3.04 -1.35 16.97
CA ALA A 401 3.46 -1.25 18.38
C ALA A 401 2.98 0.06 19.03
N LYS A 402 3.08 1.19 18.33
CA LYS A 402 2.51 2.48 18.78
C LYS A 402 0.99 2.41 18.93
N ARG A 403 0.30 1.75 18.00
CA ARG A 403 -1.14 1.52 18.06
C ARG A 403 -1.49 0.66 19.28
N ILE A 404 -0.79 -0.45 19.51
CA ILE A 404 -0.96 -1.34 20.67
C ILE A 404 -0.68 -0.59 21.99
N GLU A 405 0.37 0.23 22.04
CA GLU A 405 0.67 1.07 23.21
C GLU A 405 -0.40 2.15 23.45
N ALA A 406 -0.97 2.71 22.37
CA ALA A 406 -2.07 3.66 22.48
C ALA A 406 -3.37 2.96 22.96
N ILE A 407 -3.64 1.75 22.46
CA ILE A 407 -4.77 0.92 22.90
C ILE A 407 -4.62 0.52 24.38
N SER A 408 -3.41 0.17 24.84
CA SER A 408 -3.20 -0.24 26.24
C SER A 408 -3.46 0.89 27.25
N LYS A 409 -3.52 2.15 26.80
CA LYS A 409 -3.89 3.32 27.61
C LYS A 409 -5.42 3.47 27.74
N LEU A 410 -6.22 2.78 26.91
CA LEU A 410 -7.69 2.81 26.95
C LEU A 410 -8.24 1.76 27.93
N SER A 411 -8.05 1.99 29.23
CA SER A 411 -8.45 1.07 30.31
C SER A 411 -9.93 0.64 30.34
N ILE A 412 -10.83 1.40 29.70
CA ILE A 412 -12.27 1.09 29.64
C ILE A 412 -12.69 0.38 28.36
N PHE A 413 -11.76 0.10 27.46
CA PHE A 413 -12.03 -0.61 26.20
C PHE A 413 -11.19 -1.88 26.08
N GLU A 414 -11.76 -2.90 25.45
CA GLU A 414 -11.03 -4.03 24.87
C GLU A 414 -11.10 -3.96 23.34
N LEU A 415 -10.02 -4.37 22.67
CA LEU A 415 -9.99 -4.43 21.21
C LEU A 415 -10.26 -5.86 20.75
N GLU A 416 -11.35 -6.04 20.00
CA GLU A 416 -11.65 -7.29 19.30
C GLU A 416 -11.61 -7.04 17.78
N GLY A 417 -10.59 -7.58 17.11
CA GLY A 417 -10.33 -7.26 15.70
C GLY A 417 -9.98 -5.79 15.51
N GLU A 418 -10.85 -5.05 14.82
CA GLU A 418 -10.70 -3.59 14.60
C GLU A 418 -11.63 -2.75 15.50
N THR A 419 -12.41 -3.38 16.37
CA THR A 419 -13.49 -2.73 17.11
C THR A 419 -13.15 -2.58 18.60
N PHE A 420 -13.32 -1.37 19.12
CA PHE A 420 -13.20 -1.04 20.54
C PHE A 420 -14.52 -1.29 21.24
N ASN A 421 -14.54 -2.24 22.17
CA ASN A 421 -15.70 -2.63 22.96
C ASN A 421 -15.56 -2.14 24.40
N LEU A 422 -16.58 -1.50 24.95
CA LEU A 422 -16.56 -0.96 26.29
C LEU A 422 -16.65 -2.08 27.36
N ILE A 423 -15.69 -2.12 28.29
CA ILE A 423 -15.54 -3.17 29.32
C ILE A 423 -15.88 -2.71 30.75
N ILE A 424 -16.59 -1.60 30.90
CA ILE A 424 -17.03 -1.19 32.23
C ILE A 424 -18.20 -2.04 32.73
N ASP A 425 -18.41 -2.03 34.05
CA ASP A 425 -19.59 -2.66 34.63
C ASP A 425 -20.89 -2.08 34.02
N LYS A 426 -21.66 -2.94 33.35
CA LYS A 426 -22.94 -2.57 32.72
C LYS A 426 -24.02 -2.26 33.77
N VAL A 427 -24.99 -1.44 33.38
CA VAL A 427 -26.26 -1.28 34.10
C VAL A 427 -27.12 -2.51 33.82
N ASP A 428 -27.86 -3.00 34.82
CA ASP A 428 -28.64 -4.24 34.67
C ASP A 428 -30.01 -3.98 34.03
N TYR A 429 -30.64 -2.84 34.34
CA TYR A 429 -31.99 -2.52 33.87
C TYR A 429 -32.16 -1.04 33.54
N PHE A 430 -32.89 -0.77 32.46
CA PHE A 430 -33.55 0.50 32.21
C PHE A 430 -35.06 0.34 32.48
N ILE A 431 -35.63 1.22 33.30
CA ILE A 431 -37.07 1.24 33.59
C ILE A 431 -37.65 2.56 33.08
N GLU A 432 -38.62 2.48 32.19
CA GLU A 432 -39.43 3.62 31.76
C GLU A 432 -40.28 4.15 32.91
N ILE A 433 -40.24 5.46 33.16
CA ILE A 433 -41.08 6.15 34.16
C ILE A 433 -42.20 6.94 33.48
N ARG A 434 -41.95 7.50 32.30
CA ARG A 434 -42.97 8.17 31.49
C ARG A 434 -42.86 7.73 30.03
N PRO A 435 -44.00 7.72 29.31
CA PRO A 435 -44.05 7.36 27.90
C PRO A 435 -42.96 8.02 27.08
N PHE A 436 -42.31 7.24 26.22
CA PHE A 436 -41.49 7.72 25.11
C PHE A 436 -42.20 8.89 24.38
N LYS A 437 -41.52 10.04 24.25
CA LYS A 437 -42.05 11.21 23.55
C LYS A 437 -41.12 11.60 22.41
N LEU A 438 -41.56 11.35 21.18
CA LEU A 438 -40.89 11.84 19.98
C LEU A 438 -40.75 13.37 20.04
N GLU A 439 -39.56 13.91 19.77
CA GLU A 439 -39.33 15.36 19.88
C GLU A 439 -40.04 16.14 18.75
N ARG A 440 -40.09 15.55 17.55
CA ARG A 440 -40.86 16.01 16.39
C ARG A 440 -41.06 14.86 15.40
N ASP A 441 -42.00 15.01 14.46
CA ASP A 441 -42.25 14.04 13.39
C ASP A 441 -40.94 13.65 12.67
N ILE A 442 -40.77 12.35 12.44
CA ILE A 442 -39.54 11.72 11.94
C ILE A 442 -39.02 12.38 10.64
N LYS A 443 -39.92 12.90 9.80
CA LYS A 443 -39.56 13.58 8.54
C LYS A 443 -38.79 14.90 8.75
N TYR A 444 -38.82 15.47 9.95
CA TYR A 444 -38.10 16.68 10.31
C TYR A 444 -36.84 16.41 11.14
N LEU A 445 -36.53 15.14 11.40
CA LEU A 445 -35.27 14.76 12.04
C LEU A 445 -34.14 14.80 11.00
N GLN A 446 -32.96 15.22 11.45
CA GLN A 446 -31.78 15.16 10.60
C GLN A 446 -31.40 13.70 10.34
N PRO A 447 -30.86 13.34 9.16
CA PRO A 447 -30.54 11.96 8.81
C PRO A 447 -29.60 11.24 9.79
N TYR A 448 -28.81 12.01 10.56
CA TYR A 448 -27.87 11.50 11.54
C TYR A 448 -28.46 11.31 12.96
N GLN A 449 -29.69 11.75 13.22
CA GLN A 449 -30.35 11.71 14.53
C GLN A 449 -31.40 10.59 14.61
N LEU A 450 -30.95 9.35 14.67
CA LEU A 450 -31.86 8.19 14.67
C LEU A 450 -32.61 8.10 16.01
N HIS A 451 -33.92 7.85 15.94
CA HIS A 451 -34.77 7.61 17.11
C HIS A 451 -34.79 8.75 18.15
N LYS A 452 -34.67 10.01 17.70
CA LYS A 452 -34.58 11.17 18.59
C LYS A 452 -35.85 11.39 19.41
N ALA A 453 -35.72 11.40 20.74
CA ALA A 453 -36.86 11.51 21.65
C ALA A 453 -36.48 12.04 23.03
N ILE A 454 -37.49 12.53 23.75
CA ILE A 454 -37.41 12.79 25.18
C ILE A 454 -37.80 11.49 25.89
N ILE A 455 -36.89 10.96 26.71
CA ILE A 455 -37.14 9.77 27.52
C ILE A 455 -37.06 10.13 29.01
N THR A 456 -37.93 9.55 29.83
CA THR A 456 -37.86 9.64 31.29
C THR A 456 -37.78 8.24 31.87
N GLY A 457 -36.66 7.91 32.49
CA GLY A 457 -36.40 6.55 32.96
C GLY A 457 -35.50 6.48 34.18
N ASN A 458 -35.22 5.25 34.61
CA ASN A 458 -34.32 4.93 35.71
C ASN A 458 -33.32 3.88 35.28
N LEU A 459 -32.03 4.18 35.45
CA LEU A 459 -30.93 3.23 35.25
C LEU A 459 -30.62 2.57 36.59
N ILE A 460 -30.70 1.23 36.64
CA ILE A 460 -30.53 0.46 37.87
C ILE A 460 -29.42 -0.58 37.72
N LYS A 461 -28.48 -0.56 38.67
CA LYS A 461 -27.46 -1.59 38.83
C LYS A 461 -27.61 -2.27 40.20
N LYS A 462 -27.77 -3.59 40.20
CA LYS A 462 -27.94 -4.49 41.34
C LYS A 462 -26.66 -5.31 41.54
N LYS A 463 -25.67 -4.78 42.27
CA LYS A 463 -24.47 -5.54 42.67
C LYS A 463 -24.27 -5.52 44.18
N GLY A 464 -24.79 -6.53 44.87
CA GLY A 464 -24.59 -6.72 46.32
C GLY A 464 -24.94 -5.48 47.15
N LYS A 465 -24.01 -5.02 48.01
CA LYS A 465 -24.20 -3.82 48.88
C LYS A 465 -24.19 -2.48 48.11
N ASN A 466 -23.90 -2.45 46.81
CA ASN A 466 -23.76 -1.22 46.01
C ASN A 466 -24.91 -1.07 45.01
N TYR A 467 -26.06 -0.62 45.50
CA TYR A 467 -27.23 -0.28 44.68
C TYR A 467 -27.03 1.11 44.04
N LEU A 468 -27.06 1.16 42.69
CA LEU A 468 -27.10 2.42 41.94
C LEU A 468 -28.48 2.56 41.30
N SER A 469 -29.15 3.68 41.54
CA SER A 469 -30.36 4.08 40.83
C SER A 469 -30.26 5.54 40.43
N LYS A 470 -30.31 5.81 39.13
CA LYS A 470 -30.27 7.16 38.58
C LYS A 470 -31.49 7.40 37.70
N LYS A 471 -32.40 8.23 38.21
CA LYS A 471 -33.57 8.72 37.47
C LYS A 471 -33.14 9.89 36.60
N PHE A 472 -33.61 9.90 35.36
CA PHE A 472 -33.31 10.97 34.42
C PHE A 472 -34.49 11.23 33.50
N SER A 473 -34.51 12.43 32.92
CA SER A 473 -35.39 12.85 31.86
C SER A 473 -34.55 13.68 30.89
N THR A 474 -34.34 13.24 29.66
CA THR A 474 -33.61 14.09 28.71
C THR A 474 -33.90 13.74 27.25
N LEU A 475 -33.57 14.68 26.36
CA LEU A 475 -33.57 14.51 24.93
C LEU A 475 -32.36 13.66 24.51
N VAL A 476 -32.60 12.58 23.78
CA VAL A 476 -31.60 11.59 23.37
C VAL A 476 -31.77 11.17 21.91
N PHE A 477 -30.73 10.65 21.28
CA PHE A 477 -30.80 9.96 19.99
C PHE A 477 -29.60 9.02 19.76
N LYS A 478 -29.73 8.10 18.79
CA LYS A 478 -28.62 7.29 18.26
C LYS A 478 -27.97 8.00 17.07
N GLN A 479 -26.65 8.16 17.09
CA GLN A 479 -25.93 8.77 15.97
C GLN A 479 -25.85 7.80 14.78
N ALA A 480 -26.24 8.23 13.58
CA ALA A 480 -26.11 7.42 12.36
C ALA A 480 -24.66 7.36 11.87
N GLY A 481 -24.28 6.25 11.24
CA GLY A 481 -22.93 6.05 10.67
C GLY A 481 -21.87 5.65 11.70
N THR A 482 -22.27 5.44 12.95
CA THR A 482 -21.43 4.91 14.05
C THR A 482 -22.00 3.57 14.55
N LEU A 483 -21.19 2.72 15.17
CA LEU A 483 -21.63 1.43 15.69
C LEU A 483 -22.64 1.59 16.84
N GLN A 484 -22.19 2.07 18.02
CA GLN A 484 -23.07 2.28 19.18
C GLN A 484 -22.73 3.57 19.93
N ARG A 485 -23.21 4.71 19.40
CA ARG A 485 -23.08 6.05 19.99
C ARG A 485 -24.44 6.62 20.38
N LEU A 486 -24.66 6.76 21.69
CA LEU A 486 -25.79 7.46 22.29
C LEU A 486 -25.43 8.94 22.45
N VAL A 487 -26.33 9.84 22.08
CA VAL A 487 -26.14 11.29 22.28
C VAL A 487 -27.29 11.81 23.14
N ILE A 488 -26.96 12.55 24.19
CA ILE A 488 -27.92 13.15 25.13
C ILE A 488 -27.75 14.66 25.19
N HIS A 489 -28.84 15.38 25.44
CA HIS A 489 -28.79 16.81 25.74
C HIS A 489 -28.61 17.03 27.25
N VAL A 490 -27.83 18.01 27.66
CA VAL A 490 -27.48 18.19 29.09
C VAL A 490 -28.27 19.28 29.81
N ASP A 491 -29.22 19.95 29.15
CA ASP A 491 -29.99 21.05 29.78
C ASP A 491 -31.07 20.63 30.77
N ASP A 492 -31.54 19.37 30.73
CA ASP A 492 -32.55 18.93 31.69
C ASP A 492 -31.95 18.86 33.10
N ARG A 493 -32.72 19.31 34.10
CA ARG A 493 -32.29 19.38 35.50
C ARG A 493 -31.75 18.05 36.03
N SER A 494 -32.26 16.92 35.54
CA SER A 494 -31.84 15.59 35.96
C SER A 494 -30.46 15.16 35.45
N VAL A 495 -29.94 15.82 34.41
CA VAL A 495 -28.60 15.56 33.84
C VAL A 495 -27.71 16.82 33.79
N ASN A 496 -28.17 17.93 34.35
CA ASN A 496 -27.49 19.22 34.36
C ASN A 496 -26.11 19.20 35.05
N LEU A 497 -25.79 18.17 35.84
CA LEU A 497 -24.43 17.96 36.34
C LEU A 497 -23.42 17.89 35.18
N PHE A 498 -23.77 17.25 34.06
CA PHE A 498 -22.88 17.21 32.89
C PHE A 498 -22.63 18.59 32.29
N LYS A 499 -23.65 19.48 32.30
CA LYS A 499 -23.51 20.86 31.84
C LYS A 499 -22.54 21.65 32.70
N GLN A 500 -22.52 21.42 34.01
CA GLN A 500 -21.58 22.09 34.92
C GLN A 500 -20.11 21.72 34.63
N HIS A 501 -19.89 20.55 34.04
CA HIS A 501 -18.58 20.06 33.67
C HIS A 501 -18.20 20.32 32.20
N SER A 502 -19.09 20.83 31.34
CA SER A 502 -18.89 20.91 29.89
C SER A 502 -17.59 21.61 29.49
N ASP A 503 -17.36 22.81 30.02
CA ASP A 503 -16.24 23.65 29.62
C ASP A 503 -14.90 23.04 30.04
N SER A 504 -14.87 22.43 31.22
CA SER A 504 -13.69 21.75 31.75
C SER A 504 -13.40 20.45 30.99
N LEU A 505 -14.45 19.68 30.68
CA LEU A 505 -14.36 18.46 29.91
C LEU A 505 -13.83 18.76 28.50
N GLN A 506 -14.41 19.76 27.82
CA GLN A 506 -13.99 20.20 26.50
C GLN A 506 -12.53 20.63 26.47
N LYS A 507 -12.12 21.44 27.46
CA LYS A 507 -10.74 21.92 27.57
C LYS A 507 -9.73 20.80 27.81
N LYS A 508 -10.12 19.75 28.55
CA LYS A 508 -9.22 18.62 28.88
C LYS A 508 -9.20 17.55 27.80
N CYS A 509 -10.36 17.22 27.23
CA CYS A 509 -10.55 16.02 26.42
C CYS A 509 -10.85 16.26 24.95
N GLY A 510 -11.24 17.47 24.55
CA GLY A 510 -11.72 17.74 23.19
C GLY A 510 -13.23 17.91 23.12
N SER A 511 -13.76 18.17 21.92
CA SER A 511 -15.17 18.54 21.71
C SER A 511 -15.94 17.55 20.84
N GLU A 512 -15.32 16.43 20.44
CA GLU A 512 -15.96 15.45 19.56
C GLU A 512 -17.10 14.74 20.30
N LEU A 513 -16.90 14.36 21.57
CA LEU A 513 -17.94 13.72 22.38
C LEU A 513 -18.74 14.68 23.26
N MET A 514 -18.28 15.91 23.47
CA MET A 514 -19.02 16.96 24.18
C MET A 514 -18.97 18.26 23.39
N ASN A 515 -20.03 18.55 22.64
CA ASN A 515 -20.02 19.74 21.78
C ASN A 515 -20.42 21.02 22.52
N GLU A 516 -20.15 22.16 21.90
CA GLU A 516 -20.47 23.49 22.42
C GLU A 516 -21.98 23.76 22.59
N TRP A 517 -22.83 22.92 21.99
CA TRP A 517 -24.29 23.04 21.99
C TRP A 517 -24.97 22.19 23.06
N GLY A 518 -24.21 21.66 24.03
CA GLY A 518 -24.76 20.89 25.15
C GLY A 518 -25.18 19.46 24.81
N TRP A 519 -24.55 18.85 23.80
CA TRP A 519 -24.72 17.43 23.50
C TRP A 519 -23.52 16.62 23.98
N LEU A 520 -23.79 15.63 24.82
CA LEU A 520 -22.82 14.67 25.33
C LEU A 520 -23.06 13.30 24.72
N SER A 521 -21.99 12.69 24.19
CA SER A 521 -22.01 11.36 23.59
C SER A 521 -21.47 10.30 24.56
N PHE A 522 -22.05 9.10 24.48
CA PHE A 522 -21.61 7.89 25.17
C PHE A 522 -21.43 6.77 24.14
N ILE A 523 -20.27 6.12 24.19
CA ILE A 523 -19.87 5.10 23.21
C ILE A 523 -19.67 3.77 23.92
N SER A 524 -20.39 2.75 23.47
CA SER A 524 -20.20 1.37 23.91
C SER A 524 -19.39 0.54 22.90
N GLU A 525 -19.37 0.96 21.63
CA GLU A 525 -18.66 0.29 20.54
C GLU A 525 -18.27 1.31 19.46
N THR A 526 -17.00 1.30 19.03
CA THR A 526 -16.51 2.12 17.90
C THR A 526 -15.32 1.49 17.19
N ILE A 527 -15.09 1.84 15.92
CA ILE A 527 -13.85 1.55 15.19
C ILE A 527 -12.90 2.76 15.17
N ASN A 528 -13.34 3.91 15.69
CA ASN A 528 -12.58 5.15 15.69
C ASN A 528 -11.77 5.29 16.99
N PHE A 529 -10.45 5.32 16.88
CA PHE A 529 -9.54 5.48 18.01
C PHE A 529 -9.70 6.84 18.71
N GLU A 530 -9.94 7.92 17.98
CA GLU A 530 -10.11 9.27 18.56
C GLU A 530 -11.34 9.30 19.46
N GLU A 531 -12.45 8.73 19.00
CA GLU A 531 -13.68 8.59 19.79
C GLU A 531 -13.45 7.74 21.06
N ALA A 532 -12.76 6.59 20.94
CA ALA A 532 -12.45 5.75 22.09
C ALA A 532 -11.52 6.46 23.10
N SER A 533 -10.54 7.22 22.59
CA SER A 533 -9.60 8.01 23.39
C SER A 533 -10.29 9.16 24.13
N GLU A 534 -11.18 9.90 23.47
CA GLU A 534 -11.98 10.94 24.14
C GLU A 534 -12.91 10.35 25.19
N GLN A 535 -13.55 9.20 24.91
CA GLN A 535 -14.43 8.52 25.86
C GLN A 535 -13.66 8.05 27.11
N GLN A 536 -12.42 7.57 26.93
CA GLN A 536 -11.50 7.26 28.03
C GLN A 536 -11.15 8.53 28.83
N CYS A 537 -10.83 9.64 28.16
CA CYS A 537 -10.54 10.90 28.84
C CYS A 537 -11.73 11.41 29.65
N HIS A 538 -12.96 11.30 29.13
CA HIS A 538 -14.18 11.66 29.86
C HIS A 538 -14.33 10.81 31.13
N TYR A 539 -14.10 9.50 31.01
CA TYR A 539 -14.15 8.59 32.16
C TYR A 539 -13.13 8.97 33.23
N ASP A 540 -11.87 9.22 32.84
CA ASP A 540 -10.83 9.62 33.79
C ASP A 540 -11.11 11.00 34.40
N TYR A 541 -11.61 11.94 33.60
CA TYR A 541 -12.04 13.25 34.09
C TYR A 541 -13.09 13.15 35.19
N PHE A 542 -14.20 12.43 34.96
CA PHE A 542 -15.26 12.36 35.98
C PHE A 542 -14.84 11.54 37.20
N LYS A 543 -13.91 10.59 37.04
CA LYS A 543 -13.30 9.84 38.15
C LYS A 543 -12.42 10.73 39.04
N GLU A 544 -11.73 11.70 38.43
CA GLU A 544 -10.83 12.65 39.11
C GLU A 544 -11.55 13.91 39.59
N ALA A 545 -12.65 14.27 38.95
CA ALA A 545 -13.51 15.36 39.37
C ALA A 545 -14.06 15.00 40.75
N ASN A 546 -13.79 15.84 41.75
CA ASN A 546 -14.26 15.66 43.12
C ASN A 546 -15.79 15.90 43.25
N ASP A 547 -16.57 15.40 42.29
CA ASP A 547 -18.03 15.42 42.21
C ASP A 547 -18.53 13.98 42.05
N LYS A 548 -18.88 13.39 43.20
CA LYS A 548 -19.34 12.01 43.26
C LYS A 548 -20.69 11.80 42.56
N GLU A 549 -21.56 12.82 42.55
CA GLU A 549 -22.89 12.69 41.93
C GLU A 549 -22.78 12.67 40.41
N ALA A 550 -21.95 13.55 39.85
CA ALA A 550 -21.65 13.58 38.42
C ALA A 550 -20.96 12.29 37.97
N TRP A 551 -20.02 11.77 38.76
CA TRP A 551 -19.35 10.51 38.47
C TRP A 551 -20.32 9.33 38.40
N GLU A 552 -21.16 9.16 39.43
CA GLU A 552 -22.13 8.07 39.47
C GLU A 552 -23.17 8.18 38.34
N LEU A 553 -23.56 9.40 37.96
CA LEU A 553 -24.46 9.64 36.82
C LEU A 553 -23.77 9.28 35.50
N PHE A 554 -22.52 9.71 35.31
CA PHE A 554 -21.72 9.38 34.12
C PHE A 554 -21.56 7.87 33.95
N GLN A 555 -21.21 7.16 35.03
CA GLN A 555 -21.10 5.69 35.01
C GLN A 555 -22.44 5.02 34.67
N ALA A 556 -23.56 5.54 35.17
CA ALA A 556 -24.88 5.01 34.85
C ALA A 556 -25.19 5.14 33.36
N PHE A 557 -24.96 6.31 32.76
CA PHE A 557 -25.19 6.52 31.32
C PHE A 557 -24.24 5.68 30.47
N LEU A 558 -22.93 5.70 30.77
CA LEU A 558 -21.94 4.96 30.01
C LEU A 558 -22.21 3.45 30.04
N GLY A 559 -22.50 2.90 31.23
CA GLY A 559 -22.82 1.47 31.40
C GLY A 559 -24.24 1.10 30.93
N GLY A 560 -25.11 2.09 30.76
CA GLY A 560 -26.49 1.95 30.26
C GLY A 560 -26.65 2.25 28.77
N THR A 561 -25.58 2.60 28.06
CA THR A 561 -25.60 3.04 26.66
C THR A 561 -26.41 2.10 25.77
N ASN A 562 -26.09 0.80 25.76
CA ASN A 562 -26.80 -0.18 24.93
C ASN A 562 -28.27 -0.33 25.34
N LEU A 563 -28.59 -0.33 26.64
CA LEU A 563 -29.97 -0.43 27.10
C LEU A 563 -30.83 0.75 26.62
N ILE A 564 -30.27 1.96 26.64
CA ILE A 564 -30.97 3.15 26.13
C ILE A 564 -31.11 3.07 24.61
N LEU A 565 -30.05 2.67 23.88
CA LEU A 565 -30.10 2.53 22.43
C LEU A 565 -31.14 1.48 21.99
N ASP A 566 -31.18 0.32 22.66
CA ASP A 566 -32.15 -0.76 22.42
C ASP A 566 -33.58 -0.27 22.70
N TYR A 567 -33.77 0.46 23.80
CA TYR A 567 -35.06 1.07 24.13
C TYR A 567 -35.53 2.09 23.07
N LEU A 568 -34.62 2.93 22.56
CA LEU A 568 -34.94 3.89 21.51
C LEU A 568 -35.31 3.21 20.19
N GLN A 569 -34.63 2.13 19.84
CA GLN A 569 -34.90 1.39 18.62
C GLN A 569 -36.26 0.67 18.68
N THR A 570 -36.56 0.03 19.81
CA THR A 570 -37.80 -0.74 20.01
C THR A 570 -39.07 0.11 20.13
N ASN A 571 -38.97 1.37 20.58
CA ASN A 571 -40.14 2.25 20.74
C ASN A 571 -40.40 3.19 19.55
N VAL A 572 -39.63 3.07 18.46
CA VAL A 572 -39.80 3.85 17.22
C VAL A 572 -40.28 2.99 16.05
N GLU A 573 -40.17 1.66 16.13
CA GLU A 573 -40.80 0.75 15.19
C GLU A 573 -42.30 0.56 15.56
N PRO A 574 -43.25 0.78 14.64
CA PRO A 574 -44.68 0.58 14.88
C PRO A 574 -45.09 -0.87 15.08
#